data_AF-A0A955MV20-F1
#
_entry.id   AF-A0A955MV20-F1
#
_cell.length_a   1.000
_cell.length_b   1.000
_cell.length_c   1.000
_cell.angle_alpha   90.00
_cell.angle_beta   90.00
_cell.angle_gamma   90.00
#
_symmetry.space_group_name_H-M   'P 1'
#
loop_
_entity.id
_entity.type
_entity.pdbx_description
1 polymer ?
#
loop_
_entity_poly.entity_id
_entity_poly.type
_entity_poly.pdbx_seq_one_letter_code
_entity_poly.pdbx_strand_id
1 'polypeptide(L)'
;MERQNSFPPWKWIVALAIVAGLALLAYNLLPTKPIIQTEVLYRVIDLSEIGGKKTKVIAYNGIGDLVGEYEKLDGTKGAFLWNEKDGFQDLGDFGGSLSRANAIDNNRWIVGYSQDSTNREKAFQWTEETG
;
A
#
# COMPACT_ATOMS: atom_id res chain seq x y z
N MET A 1 -9.75 -33.22 76.90
CA MET A 1 -8.38 -32.87 76.48
C MET A 1 -8.32 -33.07 74.98
N GLU A 2 -8.35 -31.97 74.24
CA GLU A 2 -8.48 -31.93 72.78
C GLU A 2 -7.12 -32.23 72.13
N ARG A 3 -7.01 -33.29 71.32
CA ARG A 3 -5.78 -33.57 70.58
C ARG A 3 -5.70 -32.61 69.40
N GLN A 4 -4.87 -31.58 69.50
CA GLN A 4 -4.50 -30.78 68.35
C GLN A 4 -3.68 -31.65 67.39
N ASN A 5 -4.32 -32.11 66.31
CA ASN A 5 -3.66 -32.75 65.18
C ASN A 5 -2.90 -31.68 64.39
N SER A 6 -1.71 -31.29 64.86
CA SER A 6 -0.82 -30.43 64.08
C SER A 6 -0.10 -31.25 63.02
N PHE A 7 -0.34 -30.90 61.75
CA PHE A 7 0.36 -31.54 60.64
C PHE A 7 1.83 -31.10 60.61
N PRO A 8 2.76 -31.98 60.20
CA PRO A 8 4.17 -31.64 60.14
C PRO A 8 4.44 -30.54 59.08
N PRO A 9 5.42 -29.65 59.31
CA PRO A 9 5.62 -28.43 58.51
C PRO A 9 5.80 -28.66 57.01
N TRP A 10 6.42 -29.78 56.60
CA TRP A 10 6.67 -30.11 55.20
C TRP A 10 5.40 -30.35 54.38
N LYS A 11 4.28 -30.71 55.02
CA LYS A 11 3.00 -30.89 54.32
C LYS A 11 2.47 -29.58 53.75
N TRP A 12 2.72 -28.46 54.42
CA TRP A 12 2.36 -27.13 53.91
C TRP A 12 3.22 -26.71 52.72
N ILE A 13 4.51 -27.08 52.72
CA ILE A 13 5.42 -26.82 51.59
C ILE A 13 4.96 -27.60 50.35
N VAL A 14 4.61 -28.88 50.51
CA VAL A 14 4.07 -29.71 49.42
C VAL A 14 2.73 -29.18 48.92
N ALA A 15 1.83 -28.79 49.82
CA ALA A 15 0.54 -28.23 49.46
C ALA A 15 0.68 -26.92 48.66
N LEU A 16 1.57 -26.01 49.07
CA LEU A 16 1.86 -24.77 48.35
C LEU A 16 2.48 -25.02 46.97
N ALA A 17 3.39 -25.98 46.86
CA ALA A 17 4.01 -26.34 45.59
C ALA A 17 2.97 -26.91 44.59
N ILE A 18 2.01 -27.72 45.06
CA ILE A 18 0.92 -28.24 44.23
C ILE A 18 0.00 -27.10 43.78
N VAL A 19 -0.40 -26.20 44.68
CA VAL A 19 -1.26 -25.05 44.34
C VAL A 19 -0.58 -24.13 43.32
N ALA A 20 0.72 -23.84 43.50
CA ALA A 20 1.50 -23.04 42.56
C ALA A 20 1.63 -23.73 41.19
N GLY A 21 1.87 -25.05 41.16
CA GLY A 21 1.93 -25.84 39.94
C GLY A 21 0.59 -25.88 39.19
N LEU A 22 -0.52 -26.03 39.92
CA LEU A 22 -1.87 -25.98 39.35
C LEU A 22 -2.23 -24.59 38.83
N ALA A 23 -1.82 -23.52 39.51
CA ALA A 23 -2.02 -22.15 39.04
C ALA A 23 -1.23 -21.86 37.75
N LEU A 24 0.01 -22.34 37.66
CA LEU A 24 0.83 -22.24 36.44
C LEU A 24 0.22 -23.05 35.29
N LEU A 25 -0.28 -24.26 35.57
CA LEU A 25 -0.95 -25.07 34.56
C LEU A 25 -2.24 -24.39 34.08
N ALA A 26 -3.06 -23.86 34.99
CA ALA A 26 -4.30 -23.17 34.68
C ALA A 26 -4.07 -21.88 33.87
N TYR A 27 -2.97 -21.15 34.14
CA TYR A 27 -2.58 -19.96 33.38
C TYR A 27 -2.30 -20.30 31.89
N ASN A 28 -1.69 -21.45 31.63
CA ASN A 28 -1.42 -21.94 30.27
C ASN A 28 -2.65 -22.53 29.57
N LEU A 29 -3.73 -22.79 30.32
CA LEU A 29 -5.02 -23.28 29.79
C LEU A 29 -6.00 -22.13 29.53
N LEU A 30 -5.63 -20.88 29.79
CA LEU A 30 -6.46 -19.73 29.41
C LEU A 30 -6.55 -19.70 27.88
N PRO A 31 -7.76 -19.73 27.29
CA PRO A 31 -7.91 -19.59 25.85
C PRO A 31 -7.27 -18.27 25.45
N THR A 32 -6.24 -18.33 24.60
CA THR A 32 -5.68 -17.12 23.99
C THR A 32 -6.83 -16.40 23.34
N LYS A 33 -7.10 -15.15 23.74
CA LYS A 33 -8.08 -14.29 23.07
C LYS A 33 -7.79 -14.38 21.56
N PRO A 34 -8.74 -14.82 20.72
CA PRO A 34 -8.50 -14.87 19.29
C PRO A 34 -8.15 -13.45 18.84
N ILE A 35 -6.91 -13.27 18.40
CA ILE A 35 -6.50 -12.07 17.71
C ILE A 35 -7.17 -12.19 16.35
N ILE A 36 -8.20 -11.38 16.07
CA ILE A 36 -8.68 -11.23 14.71
C ILE A 36 -7.51 -10.60 13.94
N GLN A 37 -6.75 -11.43 13.24
CA GLN A 37 -5.68 -10.99 12.35
C GLN A 37 -6.38 -10.35 11.15
N THR A 38 -6.44 -9.02 11.14
CA THR A 38 -6.99 -8.28 10.00
C THR A 38 -6.12 -8.59 8.78
N GLU A 39 -6.65 -9.38 7.85
CA GLU A 39 -6.02 -9.56 6.55
C GLU A 39 -6.21 -8.25 5.77
N VAL A 40 -5.10 -7.56 5.48
CA VAL A 40 -5.14 -6.36 4.65
C VAL A 40 -5.36 -6.81 3.21
N LEU A 41 -6.62 -6.79 2.77
CA LEU A 41 -7.01 -7.27 1.45
C LEU A 41 -6.67 -6.28 0.31
N TYR A 42 -6.36 -5.02 0.64
CA TYR A 42 -6.03 -4.01 -0.35
C TYR A 42 -5.03 -2.99 0.20
N ARG A 43 -4.24 -2.41 -0.71
CA ARG A 43 -3.35 -1.29 -0.44
C ARG A 43 -3.88 -0.05 -1.15
N VAL A 44 -3.93 1.07 -0.43
CA VAL A 44 -4.22 2.39 -1.00
C VAL A 44 -2.89 3.08 -1.27
N ILE A 45 -2.70 3.56 -2.49
CA ILE A 45 -1.52 4.35 -2.89
C ILE A 45 -2.01 5.75 -3.23
N ASP A 46 -1.50 6.76 -2.53
CA ASP A 46 -1.74 8.15 -2.87
C ASP A 46 -0.80 8.57 -4.00
N LEU A 47 -1.36 8.83 -5.17
CA LEU A 47 -0.61 9.25 -6.37
C LEU A 47 -0.48 10.78 -6.48
N SER A 48 -1.02 11.54 -5.53
CA SER A 48 -0.92 13.01 -5.53
C SER A 48 0.45 13.51 -5.05
N GLU A 49 1.18 12.72 -4.27
CA GLU A 49 2.47 13.12 -3.69
C GLU A 49 3.65 13.06 -4.68
N ILE A 50 3.43 12.54 -5.89
CA ILE A 50 4.51 12.05 -6.77
C ILE A 50 4.57 12.69 -8.16
N GLY A 51 3.68 13.62 -8.50
CA GLY A 51 3.68 14.20 -9.85
C GLY A 51 3.18 15.63 -9.99
N GLY A 52 2.30 16.12 -9.11
CA GLY A 52 1.73 17.45 -9.24
C GLY A 52 0.57 17.69 -8.28
N LYS A 53 -0.15 18.81 -8.44
CA LYS A 53 -1.21 19.19 -7.47
C LYS A 53 -2.42 18.26 -7.53
N LYS A 54 -2.67 17.63 -8.68
CA LYS A 54 -3.79 16.71 -8.92
C LYS A 54 -3.37 15.67 -9.92
N THR A 55 -3.75 14.41 -9.69
CA THR A 55 -3.48 13.29 -10.59
C THR A 55 -4.79 12.61 -10.94
N LYS A 56 -4.98 12.27 -12.22
CA LYS A 56 -6.11 11.49 -12.71
C LYS A 56 -5.59 10.32 -13.53
N VAL A 57 -5.72 9.12 -12.98
CA VAL A 57 -5.47 7.86 -13.71
C VAL A 57 -6.57 7.67 -14.76
N ILE A 58 -6.17 7.34 -15.98
CA ILE A 58 -7.08 7.14 -17.13
C ILE A 58 -7.04 5.69 -17.59
N ALA A 59 -5.85 5.08 -17.64
CA ALA A 59 -5.69 3.69 -18.03
C ALA A 59 -4.60 3.01 -17.17
N TYR A 60 -4.65 1.68 -17.18
CA TYR A 60 -3.67 0.82 -16.51
C TYR A 60 -3.45 -0.43 -17.37
N ASN A 61 -2.33 -1.10 -17.16
CA ASN A 61 -2.02 -2.38 -17.81
C ASN A 61 -1.94 -3.53 -16.79
N GLY A 62 -1.78 -4.76 -17.29
CA GLY A 62 -1.76 -5.98 -16.46
C GLY A 62 -0.49 -6.17 -15.64
N ILE A 63 0.53 -5.33 -15.83
CA ILE A 63 1.80 -5.37 -15.07
C ILE A 63 1.90 -4.29 -14.00
N GLY A 64 0.84 -3.50 -13.81
CA GLY A 64 0.74 -2.52 -12.72
C GLY A 64 1.20 -1.10 -13.09
N ASP A 65 1.41 -0.81 -14.37
CA ASP A 65 1.64 0.55 -14.82
C ASP A 65 0.32 1.31 -14.94
N LEU A 66 0.34 2.58 -14.54
CA LEU A 66 -0.77 3.53 -14.59
C LEU A 66 -0.39 4.69 -15.50
N VAL A 67 -1.33 5.14 -16.32
CA VAL A 67 -1.16 6.35 -17.15
C VAL A 67 -2.34 7.28 -17.01
N GLY A 68 -2.11 8.55 -17.28
CA GLY A 68 -3.18 9.54 -17.30
C GLY A 68 -2.70 10.96 -17.48
N GLU A 69 -3.35 11.88 -16.74
CA GLU A 69 -2.98 13.29 -16.70
C GLU A 69 -2.73 13.75 -15.26
N TYR A 70 -1.87 14.75 -15.12
CA TYR A 70 -1.60 15.41 -13.85
C TYR A 70 -1.46 16.92 -14.01
N GLU A 71 -1.75 17.69 -12.96
CA GLU A 71 -1.61 19.15 -12.91
C GLU A 71 -0.19 19.53 -12.47
N LYS A 72 0.61 20.10 -13.38
CA LYS A 72 1.96 20.59 -13.12
C LYS A 72 1.94 21.80 -12.17
N LEU A 73 3.10 22.17 -11.64
CA LEU A 73 3.22 23.30 -10.68
C LEU A 73 2.77 24.65 -11.28
N ASP A 74 3.00 24.84 -12.59
CA ASP A 74 2.61 26.01 -13.36
C ASP A 74 1.12 26.03 -13.77
N GLY A 75 0.36 24.99 -13.40
CA GLY A 75 -1.07 24.85 -13.71
C GLY A 75 -1.37 24.22 -15.07
N THR A 76 -0.36 23.90 -15.87
CA THR A 76 -0.53 23.12 -17.11
C THR A 76 -0.81 21.65 -16.77
N LYS A 77 -1.24 20.87 -17.78
CA LYS A 77 -1.53 19.43 -17.62
C LYS A 77 -0.51 18.60 -18.39
N GLY A 78 0.15 17.68 -17.70
CA GLY A 78 1.09 16.72 -18.30
C GLY A 78 0.51 15.31 -18.39
N ALA A 79 1.00 14.54 -19.36
CA ALA A 79 0.78 13.10 -19.39
C ALA A 79 1.80 12.41 -18.49
N PHE A 80 1.41 11.36 -17.79
CA PHE A 80 2.32 10.61 -16.94
C PHE A 80 2.23 9.10 -17.15
N LEU A 81 3.32 8.43 -16.78
CA LEU A 81 3.43 7.01 -16.47
C LEU A 81 3.80 6.88 -14.99
N TRP A 82 3.18 5.94 -14.29
CA TRP A 82 3.56 5.59 -12.94
C TRP A 82 3.55 4.08 -12.74
N ASN A 83 4.54 3.56 -12.01
CA ASN A 83 4.46 2.23 -11.43
C ASN A 83 5.18 2.19 -10.08
N GLU A 84 4.95 1.12 -9.32
CA GLU A 84 5.50 0.99 -7.97
C GLU A 84 7.04 0.93 -7.93
N LYS A 85 7.67 0.41 -8.99
CA LYS A 85 9.12 0.20 -9.06
C LYS A 85 9.88 1.46 -9.48
N ASP A 86 9.42 2.10 -10.56
CA ASP A 86 10.11 3.20 -11.22
C ASP A 86 9.56 4.57 -10.76
N GLY A 87 8.42 4.58 -10.07
CA GLY A 87 7.77 5.80 -9.60
C GLY A 87 7.09 6.56 -10.72
N PHE A 88 7.02 7.88 -10.57
CA PHE A 88 6.34 8.78 -11.50
C PHE A 88 7.28 9.27 -12.61
N GLN A 89 6.77 9.28 -13.83
CA GLN A 89 7.46 9.78 -15.02
C GLN A 89 6.52 10.70 -15.81
N ASP A 90 6.98 11.92 -16.08
CA ASP A 90 6.35 12.80 -17.07
C ASP A 90 6.70 12.30 -18.48
N LEU A 91 5.70 12.21 -19.36
CA LEU A 91 5.85 11.71 -20.74
C LEU A 91 6.14 12.81 -21.76
N GLY A 92 6.28 14.05 -21.30
CA GLY A 92 6.49 15.23 -22.12
C GLY A 92 5.23 15.81 -22.75
N ASP A 93 5.45 16.89 -23.49
CA ASP A 93 4.47 17.58 -24.31
C ASP A 93 5.15 18.18 -25.55
N PHE A 94 4.35 18.71 -26.49
CA PHE A 94 4.87 19.40 -27.68
C PHE A 94 5.04 20.92 -27.47
N GLY A 95 5.19 21.37 -26.22
CA GLY A 95 5.32 22.78 -25.84
C GLY A 95 4.00 23.53 -25.66
N GLY A 96 2.87 22.80 -25.55
CA GLY A 96 1.55 23.35 -25.23
C GLY A 96 1.18 23.21 -23.75
N SER A 97 -0.06 23.52 -23.41
CA SER A 97 -0.53 23.54 -22.01
C SER A 97 -1.20 22.24 -21.53
N LEU A 98 -1.34 21.26 -22.43
CA LEU A 98 -2.07 20.02 -22.20
C LEU A 98 -1.37 18.83 -22.85
N SER A 99 -1.16 17.78 -22.07
CA SER A 99 -0.76 16.45 -22.52
C SER A 99 -1.54 15.42 -21.70
N ARG A 100 -2.03 14.37 -22.35
CA ARG A 100 -2.82 13.31 -21.72
C ARG A 100 -2.54 11.96 -22.36
N ALA A 101 -2.19 10.97 -21.54
CA ALA A 101 -2.15 9.57 -21.93
C ALA A 101 -3.55 8.93 -21.78
N ASN A 102 -4.05 8.31 -22.84
CA ASN A 102 -5.40 7.74 -22.89
C ASN A 102 -5.43 6.21 -22.81
N ALA A 103 -4.36 5.54 -23.25
CA ALA A 103 -4.26 4.08 -23.20
C ALA A 103 -2.80 3.64 -23.07
N ILE A 104 -2.63 2.45 -22.52
CA ILE A 104 -1.35 1.75 -22.34
C ILE A 104 -1.56 0.25 -22.59
N ASP A 105 -0.58 -0.43 -23.16
CA ASP A 105 -0.54 -1.90 -23.24
C ASP A 105 0.52 -2.50 -22.29
N ASN A 106 0.63 -3.83 -22.26
CA ASN A 106 1.61 -4.53 -21.41
C ASN A 106 3.07 -4.39 -21.91
N ASN A 107 3.30 -3.82 -23.10
CA ASN A 107 4.63 -3.50 -23.61
C ASN A 107 5.00 -2.03 -23.34
N ARG A 108 4.23 -1.32 -22.50
CA ARG A 108 4.39 0.11 -22.20
C ARG A 108 4.29 0.99 -23.44
N TRP A 109 3.50 0.60 -24.44
CA TRP A 109 3.12 1.48 -25.52
C TRP A 109 1.97 2.36 -25.06
N ILE A 110 2.24 3.65 -24.94
CA ILE A 110 1.30 4.64 -24.42
C ILE A 110 0.84 5.49 -25.58
N VAL A 111 -0.47 5.66 -25.74
CA VAL A 111 -1.05 6.55 -26.75
C VAL A 111 -1.89 7.62 -26.10
N GLY A 112 -1.86 8.81 -26.70
CA GLY A 112 -2.48 9.98 -26.13
C GLY A 112 -2.52 11.14 -27.09
N TYR A 113 -2.72 12.33 -26.55
CA TYR A 113 -2.58 13.57 -27.30
C TYR A 113 -1.91 14.64 -26.44
N SER A 114 -1.22 15.55 -27.12
CA SER A 114 -0.60 16.72 -26.52
C SER A 114 -0.77 17.93 -27.42
N GLN A 115 -0.91 19.11 -26.82
CA GLN A 115 -0.93 20.37 -27.52
C GLN A 115 0.49 20.82 -27.87
N ASP A 116 0.65 21.36 -29.08
CA ASP A 116 1.84 22.15 -29.40
C ASP A 116 1.72 23.60 -28.90
N SER A 117 2.77 24.40 -29.09
CA SER A 117 2.80 25.82 -28.71
C SER A 117 1.74 26.71 -29.39
N THR A 118 1.04 26.18 -30.41
CA THR A 118 -0.07 26.85 -31.09
C THR A 118 -1.44 26.35 -30.62
N ASN A 119 -1.48 25.57 -29.54
CA ASN A 119 -2.67 24.90 -28.98
C ASN A 119 -3.30 23.85 -29.90
N ARG A 120 -2.58 23.36 -30.93
CA ARG A 120 -3.09 22.27 -31.76
C ARG A 120 -2.81 20.94 -31.09
N GLU A 121 -3.84 20.12 -30.94
CA GLU A 121 -3.71 18.76 -30.43
C GLU A 121 -3.07 17.84 -31.47
N LYS A 122 -2.04 17.13 -31.05
CA LYS A 122 -1.34 16.11 -31.82
C LYS A 122 -1.44 14.79 -31.07
N ALA A 123 -1.87 13.76 -31.78
CA ALA A 123 -1.74 12.40 -31.26
C ALA A 123 -0.25 12.08 -31.07
N PHE A 124 0.07 11.35 -30.01
CA PHE A 124 1.41 10.81 -29.80
C PHE A 124 1.34 9.33 -29.47
N GLN A 125 2.43 8.64 -29.76
CA GLN A 125 2.78 7.35 -29.19
C GLN A 125 4.08 7.54 -28.42
N TRP A 126 4.12 7.00 -27.21
CA TRP A 126 5.29 6.91 -26.36
C TRP A 126 5.62 5.44 -26.12
N THR A 127 6.91 5.16 -26.12
CA THR A 127 7.53 3.88 -25.81
C THR A 127 8.81 4.17 -25.04
N GLU A 128 9.32 3.21 -24.27
CA GLU A 128 10.62 3.35 -23.58
C GLU A 128 11.79 3.65 -24.53
N GLU A 129 11.68 3.28 -25.81
CA GLU A 129 12.71 3.59 -26.81
C GLU A 129 12.66 5.05 -27.28
N THR A 130 11.47 5.66 -27.23
CA THR A 130 11.19 7.01 -27.71
C THR A 130 11.12 8.05 -26.58
N GLY A 131 11.24 7.64 -25.31
CA GLY A 131 11.25 8.55 -24.17
C GLY A 131 11.89 8.00 -22.92
#